data_AF-A0A948C9A3-F1
#
_entry.id   AF-A0A948C9A3-F1
#
_cell.length_a   1.000
_cell.length_b   1.000
_cell.length_c   1.000
_cell.angle_alpha   90.00
_cell.angle_beta   90.00
_cell.angle_gamma   90.00
#
_symmetry.space_group_name_H-M   'P 1'
#
loop_
_entity.id
_entity.type
_entity.pdbx_description
1 polymer ?
#
loop_
_entity_poly.entity_id
_entity_poly.type
_entity_poly.pdbx_seq_one_letter_code
_entity_poly.pdbx_strand_id
1 'polypeptide(L)' 'HPERILHAAVLGMLPKGKLGRKMLKKLKVVAGAEHKFQAQKLEKLEV' A
#
# COMPACT_ATOMS: atom_id res chain seq x y z
N HIS A 1 -6.53 11.30 8.74
CA HIS A 1 -5.69 10.66 7.70
C HIS A 1 -5.44 9.21 8.09
N PRO A 2 -6.46 8.33 7.98
CA PRO A 2 -6.37 6.93 8.42
C PRO A 2 -5.28 6.14 7.66
N GLU A 3 -4.99 6.53 6.42
CA GLU A 3 -4.00 5.91 5.54
C GLU A 3 -2.58 5.90 6.12
N ARG A 4 -2.24 6.90 6.94
CA ARG A 4 -0.91 7.01 7.56
C ARG A 4 -0.62 5.91 8.58
N ILE A 5 -1.66 5.42 9.26
CA ILE A 5 -1.54 4.33 10.24
C ILE A 5 -1.17 3.03 9.52
N LEU A 6 -1.87 2.73 8.42
CA LEU A 6 -1.55 1.57 7.58
C LEU A 6 -0.15 1.67 6.98
N HIS A 7 0.22 2.85 6.46
CA HIS A 7 1.57 3.06 5.92
C HIS A 7 2.67 2.84 6.96
N ALA A 8 2.46 3.28 8.21
CA ALA A 8 3.42 3.09 9.29
C ALA A 8 3.55 1.61 9.68
N ALA A 9 2.43 0.88 9.76
CA ALA A 9 2.42 -0.55 10.05
C ALA A 9 3.17 -1.35 8.97
N VAL A 10 2.88 -1.10 7.68
CA VAL A 10 3.55 -1.79 6.57
C VAL A 10 5.02 -1.41 6.48
N LEU A 11 5.39 -0.16 6.77
CA LEU A 11 6.80 0.25 6.81
C LEU A 11 7.58 -0.49 7.91
N GLY A 12 6.94 -0.80 9.04
CA GLY A 12 7.54 -1.62 10.11
C GLY A 12 7.77 -3.08 9.72
N MET A 13 6.98 -3.61 8.78
CA MET A 13 7.09 -4.98 8.27
C MET A 13 8.08 -5.12 7.10
N LEU A 14 8.56 -4.01 6.53
CA LEU A 14 9.50 -4.00 5.41
C LEU A 14 10.96 -3.89 5.87
N PRO A 15 11.91 -4.40 5.07
CA PRO A 15 13.33 -4.29 5.40
C PRO A 15 13.78 -2.83 5.48
N LYS A 16 14.48 -2.48 6.57
CA LYS A 16 14.97 -1.12 6.80
C LYS A 16 16.00 -0.73 5.74
N GLY A 17 15.76 0.40 5.05
CA GLY A 17 16.72 0.96 4.09
C GLY A 17 16.07 1.51 2.83
N LYS A 18 16.90 1.77 1.81
CA LYS A 18 16.45 2.34 0.51
C LYS A 18 15.47 1.40 -0.22
N LEU A 19 15.63 0.08 -0.05
CA LEU A 19 14.77 -0.93 -0.66
C LEU A 19 13.35 -0.92 -0.06
N GLY A 20 13.22 -0.95 1.27
CA GLY A 20 11.90 -0.88 1.93
C GLY A 20 11.14 0.39 1.57
N ARG A 21 11.82 1.54 1.46
CA ARG A 21 11.19 2.79 0.98
C ARG A 21 10.72 2.70 -0.47
N LYS A 22 11.47 2.01 -1.35
CA LYS A 22 11.03 1.76 -2.74
C LYS A 22 9.81 0.84 -2.79
N MET A 23 9.75 -0.17 -1.93
CA MET A 23 8.61 -1.08 -1.83
C MET A 23 7.36 -0.38 -1.27
N LEU A 24 7.51 0.48 -0.26
CA LEU A 24 6.41 1.25 0.31
C LEU A 24 5.73 2.17 -0.72
N LYS A 25 6.49 2.69 -1.72
CA LYS A 25 5.91 3.50 -2.81
C LYS A 25 4.98 2.72 -3.75
N LYS A 26 5.06 1.39 -3.76
CA LYS A 26 4.14 0.53 -4.53
C LYS A 26 2.82 0.30 -3.79
N LEU A 27 2.79 0.50 -2.47
CA LEU A 27 1.57 0.43 -1.67
C LEU A 27 0.72 1.66 -1.94
N LYS A 28 -0.51 1.44 -2.40
CA LYS A 28 -1.52 2.49 -2.55
C LYS A 28 -2.65 2.22 -1.57
N VAL A 29 -2.68 2.98 -0.47
CA VAL A 29 -3.79 2.94 0.49
C VAL A 29 -4.81 3.99 0.05
N VAL A 30 -6.08 3.59 0.03
CA VAL A 30 -7.21 4.45 -0.35
C VAL A 30 -8.25 4.37 0.76
N ALA A 31 -8.69 5.51 1.27
CA ALA A 31 -9.82 5.59 2.17
C ALA A 31 -11.14 5.72 1.38
N GLY A 32 -12.09 4.80 1.60
CA GLY A 32 -13.43 4.83 0.98
C GLY A 32 -13.62 3.84 -0.19
N ALA A 33 -14.84 3.78 -0.72
CA ALA A 33 -15.26 2.83 -1.76
C ALA A 33 -14.89 3.27 -3.20
N GLU A 34 -14.41 4.50 -3.38
CA GLU A 34 -14.03 5.02 -4.69
C GLU A 34 -12.55 4.74 -4.98
N HIS A 35 -12.29 4.00 -6.05
CA HIS A 35 -10.95 3.62 -6.49
C HIS A 35 -10.67 4.23 -7.88
N LYS A 36 -9.69 5.14 -7.99
CA LYS A 36 -9.16 5.65 -9.28
C LYS A 36 -8.27 4.62 -10.02
N PHE A 37 -8.43 3.33 -9.74
CA PHE A 37 -7.64 2.26 -10.36
C PHE A 37 -8.36 1.66 -11.57
N GLN A 38 -8.89 2.50 -12.45
CA GLN A 38 -9.61 2.08 -13.65
C GLN A 38 -8.76 1.24 -14.64
N ALA A 39 -7.44 1.14 -14.45
CA ALA A 39 -6.52 0.52 -15.42
C ALA A 39 -5.74 -0.71 -14.92
N GLN A 40 -5.81 -1.08 -13.63
CA GLN A 40 -5.07 -2.24 -13.12
C GLN A 40 -6.02 -3.44 -12.98
N LYS A 41 -5.78 -4.49 -13.77
CA LYS A 41 -6.33 -5.83 -13.51
C LYS A 41 -5.73 -6.32 -12.19
N LEU A 42 -6.43 -6.05 -11.10
CA LEU A 42 -6.09 -6.58 -9.78
C LEU A 42 -6.61 -8.03 -9.73
N GLU A 43 -5.72 -9.02 -9.75
CA GLU A 43 -6.08 -10.36 -9.31
C GLU A 43 -6.32 -10.32 -7.80
N LYS A 44 -7.52 -10.75 -7.37
CA LYS A 44 -7.81 -10.92 -5.95
C LYS A 44 -6.94 -12.07 -5.44
N LEU A 45 -5.95 -11.72 -4.63
CA LEU A 45 -5.30 -12.68 -3.74
C LEU A 45 -6.21 -12.82 -2.52
N GLU A 46 -6.87 -13.97 -2.41
CA GLU A 46 -7.50 -14.37 -1.16
C GLU A 46 -6.38 -14.70 -0.15
N VAL A 47 -6.53 -14.15 1.05
CA VAL A 47 -5.67 -14.44 2.22
C VAL A 47 -6.54 -15.08 3.27
#